data_AF-A0A7C6IPH5-F1
#
_entry.id   AF-A0A7C6IPH5-F1
#
_cell.length_a   1.000
_cell.length_b   1.000
_cell.length_c   1.000
_cell.angle_alpha   90.00
_cell.angle_beta   90.00
_cell.angle_gamma   90.00
#
_symmetry.space_group_name_H-M   'P 1'
#
loop_
_entity.id
_entity.type
_entity.pdbx_description
1 polymer ?
#
loop_
_entity_poly.entity_id
_entity_poly.type
_entity_poly.pdbx_seq_one_letter_code
_entity_poly.pdbx_strand_id
1 'polypeptide(L)'
;FEEASEKEYCYRTLFLGPNTKEQQKQECFEHLADIGVEVISKAGHVAYLRRSADQSKFDISSDLKFRIQYYQGLIFVWAVISLNPFFRLIGLLPTTFPFRILNFALLAVILALLFSYYKSIKKLKTKMILKETP
;
A
#
# COMPACT_ATOMS: atom_id res chain seq x y z
N PHE A 1 19.30 5.27 -6.90
CA PHE A 1 18.38 6.42 -6.78
C PHE A 1 19.07 7.59 -7.44
N GLU A 2 18.49 8.14 -8.48
CA GLU A 2 19.03 9.29 -9.20
C GLU A 2 18.71 10.56 -8.39
N GLU A 3 19.70 11.42 -8.18
CA GLU A 3 19.54 12.71 -7.48
C GLU A 3 18.80 13.69 -8.40
N ALA A 4 17.46 13.61 -8.40
CA ALA A 4 16.63 14.60 -9.06
C ALA A 4 16.54 15.85 -8.19
N SER A 5 16.86 17.01 -8.78
CA SER A 5 16.61 18.32 -8.16
C SER A 5 15.15 18.40 -7.72
N GLU A 6 14.90 18.89 -6.50
CA GLU A 6 13.62 18.74 -5.76
C GLU A 6 12.38 19.38 -6.43
N LYS A 7 12.46 19.90 -7.66
CA LYS A 7 11.42 20.75 -8.26
C LYS A 7 11.02 20.47 -9.71
N GLU A 8 11.69 19.59 -10.46
CA GLU A 8 11.38 19.40 -11.89
C GLU A 8 10.30 18.34 -12.17
N TYR A 9 10.14 17.33 -11.31
CA TYR A 9 9.24 16.21 -11.58
C TYR A 9 8.34 15.85 -10.39
N CYS A 10 7.07 15.62 -10.69
CA CYS A 10 6.09 15.04 -9.78
C CYS A 10 6.02 13.52 -9.99
N TYR A 11 6.32 12.77 -8.93
CA TYR A 11 6.26 11.30 -8.94
C TYR A 11 4.95 10.78 -8.33
N ARG A 12 4.33 9.79 -8.97
CA ARG A 12 3.11 9.13 -8.50
C ARG A 12 3.12 7.65 -8.78
N THR A 13 2.45 6.89 -7.91
CA THR A 13 2.27 5.45 -8.10
C THR A 13 0.86 5.18 -8.60
N LEU A 14 0.75 4.52 -9.76
CA LEU A 14 -0.50 4.01 -10.30
C LEU A 14 -0.62 2.53 -9.96
N PHE A 15 -1.77 2.18 -9.39
CA PHE A 15 -2.13 0.79 -9.17
C PHE A 15 -3.21 0.38 -10.14
N LEU A 16 -2.89 -0.58 -10.98
CA LEU A 16 -3.77 -1.04 -12.05
C LEU A 16 -4.79 -2.05 -11.56
N GLY A 17 -4.63 -2.67 -10.39
CA GLY A 17 -5.54 -3.72 -9.92
C GLY A 17 -5.06 -5.13 -10.27
N PRO A 18 -5.30 -6.14 -9.40
CA PRO A 18 -4.85 -7.52 -9.64
C PRO A 18 -5.57 -8.19 -10.82
N ASN A 19 -6.78 -7.75 -11.18
CA ASN A 19 -7.59 -8.35 -12.26
C ASN A 19 -7.45 -7.65 -13.62
N THR A 20 -6.50 -6.72 -13.76
CA THR A 20 -6.40 -5.89 -14.96
C THR A 20 -5.63 -6.63 -16.04
N LYS A 21 -6.29 -6.84 -17.17
CA LYS A 21 -5.72 -7.52 -18.33
C LYS A 21 -4.57 -6.70 -18.91
N GLU A 22 -3.59 -7.37 -19.51
CA GLU A 22 -2.39 -6.71 -20.05
C GLU A 22 -2.73 -5.65 -21.11
N GLN A 23 -3.75 -5.91 -21.95
CA GLN A 23 -4.27 -4.92 -22.92
C GLN A 23 -4.78 -3.64 -22.25
N GLN A 24 -5.54 -3.76 -21.16
CA GLN A 24 -6.05 -2.60 -20.43
C GLN A 24 -4.94 -1.81 -19.73
N LYS A 25 -3.88 -2.49 -19.29
CA LYS A 25 -2.69 -1.80 -18.76
C LYS A 25 -2.00 -1.00 -19.86
N GLN A 26 -1.88 -1.58 -21.05
CA GLN A 26 -1.20 -0.96 -22.17
C GLN A 26 -1.96 0.26 -22.70
N GLU A 27 -3.28 0.16 -22.89
CA GLU A 27 -4.14 1.30 -23.23
C GLU A 27 -4.05 2.41 -22.17
N CYS A 28 -4.00 2.05 -20.88
CA CYS A 28 -3.85 3.03 -19.81
C CYS A 28 -2.48 3.72 -19.85
N PHE A 29 -1.40 3.01 -20.18
CA PHE A 29 -0.06 3.60 -20.33
C PHE A 29 0.05 4.50 -21.55
N GLU A 30 -0.56 4.13 -22.68
CA GLU A 30 -0.63 4.96 -23.89
C GLU A 30 -1.37 6.26 -23.60
N HIS A 31 -2.53 6.18 -22.94
CA HIS A 31 -3.28 7.36 -22.54
C HIS A 31 -2.50 8.26 -21.56
N LEU A 32 -1.69 7.67 -20.67
CA LEU A 32 -0.83 8.44 -19.76
C LEU A 32 0.29 9.16 -20.50
N ALA A 33 0.89 8.49 -21.49
CA ALA A 33 1.91 9.10 -22.34
C ALA A 33 1.35 10.29 -23.13
N ASP A 34 0.12 10.18 -23.63
CA ASP A 34 -0.58 11.28 -24.34
C ASP A 34 -0.79 12.53 -23.45
N ILE A 35 -0.94 12.34 -22.14
CA ILE A 35 -1.13 13.43 -21.16
C ILE A 35 0.23 13.94 -20.63
N GLY A 36 1.36 13.48 -21.20
CA GLY A 36 2.70 13.87 -20.80
C GLY A 36 3.19 13.21 -19.50
N VAL A 37 2.61 12.07 -19.11
CA VAL A 37 3.02 11.27 -17.96
C VAL A 37 3.88 10.11 -18.42
N GLU A 38 5.12 10.06 -17.95
CA GLU A 38 6.07 9.01 -18.30
C GLU A 38 6.08 7.88 -17.26
N VAL A 39 6.18 6.64 -17.73
CA VAL A 39 6.29 5.46 -16.87
C VAL A 39 7.76 5.13 -16.63
N ILE A 40 8.27 5.34 -15.41
CA ILE A 40 9.67 5.06 -15.04
C ILE A 40 9.89 3.58 -14.80
N SER A 41 8.93 2.92 -14.13
CA SER A 41 9.09 1.53 -13.72
C SER A 41 7.75 0.83 -13.61
N LYS A 42 7.74 -0.46 -13.92
CA LYS A 42 6.58 -1.33 -13.84
C LYS A 42 6.95 -2.52 -12.95
N ALA A 43 6.19 -2.73 -11.88
CA ALA A 43 6.34 -3.85 -10.96
C ALA A 43 4.97 -4.51 -10.76
N GLY A 44 4.71 -5.60 -11.51
CA GLY A 44 3.45 -6.34 -11.43
C GLY A 44 2.23 -5.50 -11.80
N HIS A 45 1.38 -5.18 -10.81
CA HIS A 45 0.18 -4.36 -10.95
C HIS A 45 0.42 -2.88 -10.56
N VAL A 46 1.68 -2.51 -10.37
CA VAL A 46 2.10 -1.18 -9.94
C VAL A 46 2.94 -0.55 -11.05
N ALA A 47 2.66 0.71 -11.39
CA ALA A 47 3.48 1.51 -12.27
C ALA A 47 3.92 2.78 -11.55
N TYR A 48 5.20 3.09 -11.63
CA TYR A 48 5.79 4.33 -11.12
C TYR A 48 5.83 5.35 -12.24
N LEU A 49 5.17 6.47 -12.02
CA LEU A 49 4.94 7.52 -13.01
C LEU A 49 5.71 8.79 -12.62
N ARG A 50 6.26 9.49 -13.61
CA ARG A 50 6.73 10.88 -13.47
C ARG A 50 6.01 11.79 -14.45
N ARG A 51 5.84 13.04 -14.04
CA ARG A 51 5.37 14.14 -14.90
C ARG A 51 6.17 15.40 -14.57
N SER A 52 6.44 16.26 -15.54
CA SER A 52 7.04 17.58 -15.29
C SER A 52 6.16 18.42 -14.34
N ALA A 53 6.78 19.12 -13.39
CA ALA A 53 6.12 19.91 -12.37
C ALA A 53 5.47 21.22 -12.90
N ASP A 54 5.79 21.63 -14.13
CA ASP A 54 5.19 22.80 -14.80
C ASP A 54 3.73 22.58 -15.21
N GLN A 55 3.31 21.33 -15.33
CA GLN A 55 1.92 20.96 -15.57
C GLN A 55 1.27 20.63 -14.23
N SER A 56 0.13 21.26 -13.94
CA SER A 56 -0.53 21.31 -12.63
C SER A 56 -0.60 19.99 -11.84
N LYS A 57 -0.84 20.09 -10.51
CA LYS A 57 -0.94 18.95 -9.58
C LYS A 57 -1.74 17.78 -10.17
N PHE A 58 -1.02 16.75 -10.63
CA PHE A 58 -1.63 15.52 -11.10
C PHE A 58 -1.99 14.66 -9.88
N ASP A 59 -3.28 14.68 -9.52
CA ASP A 59 -3.82 13.90 -8.41
C ASP A 59 -4.51 12.65 -8.95
N ILE A 60 -3.71 11.62 -9.25
CA ILE A 60 -4.26 10.33 -9.67
C ILE A 60 -4.97 9.73 -8.46
N SER A 61 -6.29 9.61 -8.58
CA SER A 61 -7.17 8.98 -7.58
C SER A 61 -6.76 7.54 -7.23
N SER A 62 -5.88 6.92 -8.03
CA SER A 62 -5.30 5.61 -7.78
C SER A 62 -4.37 5.55 -6.56
N ASP A 63 -3.74 6.65 -6.14
CA ASP A 63 -2.76 6.62 -5.04
C ASP A 63 -3.44 6.25 -3.70
N LEU A 64 -4.65 6.77 -3.46
CA LEU A 64 -5.42 6.40 -2.26
C LEU A 64 -5.87 4.93 -2.29
N LYS A 65 -6.36 4.45 -3.45
CA LYS A 65 -6.78 3.04 -3.63
C LYS A 65 -5.59 2.09 -3.47
N PHE A 66 -4.44 2.43 -4.06
CA PHE A 66 -3.19 1.71 -3.92
C PHE A 66 -2.75 1.60 -2.47
N ARG A 67 -2.67 2.73 -1.77
CA ARG A 67 -2.25 2.77 -0.36
C ARG A 67 -3.17 1.94 0.52
N ILE A 68 -4.48 1.96 0.28
CA ILE A 68 -5.44 1.10 1.00
C ILE A 68 -5.12 -0.37 0.75
N GLN A 69 -4.93 -0.80 -0.50
CA GLN A 69 -4.63 -2.19 -0.81
C GLN A 69 -3.27 -2.63 -0.26
N TYR A 70 -2.26 -1.75 -0.29
CA TYR A 70 -0.97 -1.99 0.33
C TYR A 70 -1.09 -2.24 1.83
N TYR A 71 -1.81 -1.38 2.57
CA TYR A 71 -2.04 -1.60 4.00
C TYR A 71 -2.89 -2.85 4.27
N GLN A 72 -3.84 -3.20 3.39
CA GLN A 72 -4.59 -4.46 3.49
C GLN A 72 -3.66 -5.68 3.32
N GLY A 73 -2.72 -5.61 2.38
CA GLY A 73 -1.69 -6.64 2.20
C GLY A 73 -0.79 -6.78 3.43
N LEU A 74 -0.34 -5.66 4.00
CA LEU A 74 0.43 -5.69 5.25
C LEU A 74 -0.37 -6.29 6.40
N ILE A 75 -1.65 -5.95 6.55
CA ILE A 75 -2.53 -6.56 7.55
C ILE A 75 -2.58 -8.08 7.37
N PHE A 76 -2.71 -8.57 6.14
CA PHE A 76 -2.72 -10.00 5.86
C PHE A 76 -1.41 -10.67 6.27
N VAL A 77 -0.26 -10.11 5.87
CA VAL A 77 1.07 -10.64 6.23
C VAL A 77 1.24 -10.69 7.75
N TRP A 78 0.92 -9.59 8.44
CA TRP A 78 1.02 -9.53 9.90
C TRP A 78 0.03 -10.48 10.59
N ALA A 79 -1.15 -10.71 10.03
CA ALA A 79 -2.12 -11.68 10.53
C ALA A 79 -1.61 -13.12 10.38
N VAL A 80 -0.95 -13.46 9.28
CA VAL A 80 -0.33 -14.79 9.10
C VAL A 80 0.82 -14.98 10.11
N ILE A 81 1.66 -13.96 10.29
CA ILE A 81 2.77 -14.00 11.26
C ILE A 81 2.23 -14.15 12.70
N SER A 82 1.10 -13.52 13.03
CA SER A 82 0.53 -13.57 14.38
C SER A 82 -0.02 -14.93 14.78
N LEU A 83 -0.30 -15.84 13.83
CA LEU A 83 -0.81 -17.18 14.10
C LEU A 83 0.14 -17.99 15.00
N ASN A 84 1.46 -17.93 14.76
CA ASN A 84 2.44 -18.70 15.52
C ASN A 84 2.45 -18.33 17.03
N PRO A 85 2.65 -17.06 17.42
CA PRO A 85 2.57 -16.68 18.83
C PRO A 85 1.16 -16.88 19.41
N PHE A 86 0.11 -16.72 18.60
CA PHE A 86 -1.28 -16.96 19.04
C PHE A 86 -1.52 -18.42 19.43
N PHE A 87 -1.14 -19.39 18.58
CA PHE A 87 -1.28 -20.82 18.88
C PHE A 87 -0.47 -21.27 20.09
N ARG A 88 0.72 -20.67 20.28
CA ARG A 88 1.53 -20.87 21.50
C ARG A 88 0.85 -20.32 22.74
N LEU A 89 0.18 -19.17 22.65
CA LEU A 89 -0.49 -18.54 23.78
C LEU A 89 -1.69 -19.36 24.29
N ILE A 90 -2.51 -19.88 23.38
CA ILE A 90 -3.69 -20.69 23.71
C ILE A 90 -3.37 -22.15 24.07
N GLY A 91 -2.08 -22.52 24.10
CA GLY A 91 -1.62 -23.84 24.52
C GLY A 91 -1.72 -24.93 23.45
N LEU A 92 -1.99 -24.58 22.19
CA LEU A 92 -2.01 -25.51 21.07
C LEU A 92 -0.61 -25.98 20.64
N LEU A 93 0.42 -25.19 20.96
CA LEU A 93 1.82 -25.54 20.75
C LEU A 93 2.56 -25.59 22.10
N PRO A 94 3.54 -26.50 22.28
CA PRO A 94 4.32 -26.57 23.50
C PRO A 94 5.18 -25.31 23.66
N THR A 95 5.19 -24.75 24.87
CA THR A 95 5.95 -23.54 25.20
C THR A 95 6.31 -23.56 26.68
N THR A 96 7.52 -23.09 27.02
CA THR A 96 7.94 -22.93 28.41
C THR A 96 7.50 -21.57 28.95
N PHE A 97 7.40 -21.46 30.29
CA PHE A 97 6.90 -20.27 30.98
C PHE A 97 7.55 -18.93 30.53
N PRO A 98 8.89 -18.80 30.40
CA PRO A 98 9.49 -17.54 29.92
C PRO A 98 9.12 -17.21 28.48
N PHE A 99 8.97 -18.22 27.61
CA PHE A 99 8.55 -18.00 26.22
C PHE A 99 7.07 -17.62 26.09
N ARG A 100 6.20 -17.93 27.08
CA ARG A 100 4.81 -17.46 27.08
C ARG A 100 4.73 -15.94 27.17
N ILE A 101 5.50 -15.34 28.09
CA ILE A 101 5.54 -13.89 28.30
C ILE A 101 6.09 -13.20 27.04
N LEU A 102 7.14 -13.76 26.44
CA LEU A 102 7.71 -13.23 25.20
C LEU A 102 6.72 -13.30 24.02
N ASN A 103 6.01 -14.42 23.84
CA ASN A 103 5.00 -14.55 22.79
C ASN A 103 3.82 -13.60 23.00
N PHE A 104 3.41 -13.37 24.25
CA PHE A 104 2.37 -12.40 24.59
C PHE A 104 2.80 -10.96 24.22
N ALA A 105 4.02 -10.57 24.58
CA ALA A 105 4.58 -9.27 24.21
C ALA A 105 4.66 -9.09 22.68
N LEU A 106 5.13 -10.13 21.98
CA LEU A 106 5.20 -10.13 20.51
C LEU A 106 3.80 -9.97 19.88
N LEU A 107 2.81 -10.71 20.38
CA LEU A 107 1.43 -10.61 19.90
C LEU A 107 0.84 -9.22 20.15
N ALA A 108 1.11 -8.61 21.30
CA ALA A 108 0.67 -7.26 21.63
C ALA A 108 1.27 -6.21 20.67
N VAL A 109 2.56 -6.33 20.32
CA VAL A 109 3.20 -5.46 19.32
C VAL A 109 2.55 -5.62 17.95
N ILE A 110 2.32 -6.86 17.51
CA ILE A 110 1.67 -7.11 16.21
C ILE A 110 0.24 -6.52 16.19
N LEU A 111 -0.52 -6.69 17.26
CA LEU A 111 -1.86 -6.10 17.40
C LEU A 111 -1.84 -4.57 17.33
N ALA A 112 -0.86 -3.93 17.97
CA ALA A 112 -0.68 -2.48 17.89
C ALA A 112 -0.36 -2.00 16.47
N LEU A 113 0.49 -2.74 15.73
CA LEU A 113 0.78 -2.46 14.32
C LEU A 113 -0.46 -2.62 13.45
N LEU A 114 -1.21 -3.72 13.61
CA LEU A 114 -2.47 -3.95 12.90
C LEU A 114 -3.48 -2.83 13.15
N PHE A 115 -3.62 -2.38 14.41
CA PHE A 115 -4.50 -1.27 14.76
C PHE A 115 -4.06 0.05 14.10
N SER A 116 -2.76 0.33 14.07
CA SER A 116 -2.18 1.49 13.39
C SER A 116 -2.47 1.48 11.88
N TYR A 117 -2.30 0.32 11.23
CA TYR A 117 -2.63 0.15 9.82
C TYR A 117 -4.13 0.29 9.55
N TYR A 118 -4.97 -0.30 10.40
CA TYR A 118 -6.43 -0.15 10.31
C TYR A 118 -6.87 1.32 10.41
N LYS A 119 -6.33 2.07 11.37
CA LYS A 119 -6.58 3.51 11.53
C LYS A 119 -6.16 4.28 10.28
N SER A 120 -5.01 3.92 9.70
CA SER A 120 -4.50 4.52 8.47
C SER A 120 -5.42 4.26 7.27
N ILE A 121 -5.91 3.04 7.11
CA ILE A 121 -6.90 2.68 6.07
C ILE A 121 -8.19 3.48 6.27
N LYS A 122 -8.72 3.56 7.51
CA LYS A 122 -9.94 4.33 7.78
C LYS A 122 -9.78 5.80 7.39
N LYS A 123 -8.65 6.42 7.73
CA LYS A 123 -8.33 7.80 7.35
C LYS A 123 -8.28 7.98 5.82
N LEU A 124 -7.69 7.03 5.10
CA LEU A 124 -7.59 7.08 3.64
C LEU A 124 -8.95 6.87 2.95
N LYS A 125 -9.79 5.96 3.48
CA LYS A 125 -11.17 5.77 3.00
C LYS A 125 -12.03 7.03 3.18
N THR A 126 -11.95 7.68 4.34
CA THR A 126 -12.67 8.95 4.57
C THR A 126 -12.23 10.03 3.59
N LYS A 127 -10.92 10.16 3.30
CA LYS A 127 -10.42 11.10 2.30
C LYS A 127 -10.91 10.80 0.88
N MET A 128 -11.08 9.53 0.54
CA MET A 128 -11.61 9.10 -0.75
C MET A 128 -13.08 9.49 -0.91
N ILE A 129 -13.91 9.20 0.09
CA ILE A 129 -15.35 9.53 0.08
C ILE A 129 -15.55 11.04 -0.02
N LEU A 130 -14.82 11.83 0.78
CA LEU A 130 -14.91 13.30 0.76
C LEU A 130 -14.51 13.92 -0.59
N LYS A 131 -13.63 13.26 -1.36
CA LYS A 131 -13.22 13.71 -2.70
C LYS A 131 -14.25 13.35 -3.78
N GLU A 132 -15.11 12.37 -3.55
CA GLU A 132 -16.15 11.92 -4.48
C GLU A 132 -17.50 12.63 -4.27
N THR A 133 -17.73 13.28 -3.13
CA THR A 133 -18.85 14.22 -2.91
C THR A 133 -18.49 15.62 -3.44
N PRO A 134 -19.25 16.18 -4.40
CA PRO A 134 -19.02 17.51 -4.97
C PRO A 134 -19.32 18.66 -4.00
#